data_AF-A0A444ZHR1-F1
#
_entry.id   AF-A0A444ZHR1-F1
#
_cell.length_a   1.000
_cell.length_b   1.000
_cell.length_c   1.000
_cell.angle_alpha   90.00
_cell.angle_beta   90.00
_cell.angle_gamma   90.00
#
_symmetry.space_group_name_H-M   'P 1'
#
loop_
_entity.id
_entity.type
_entity.pdbx_description
1 polymer ?
#
loop_
_entity_poly.entity_id
_entity_poly.type
_entity_poly.pdbx_seq_one_letter_code
_entity_poly.pdbx_strand_id
1 'polypeptide(L)'
;MLHAIRKKGARPYWIPPEVLGELMRRWDTDAYRQLQARNTAAKKSTRGTSLHTAGGTTFPEARLRLNHSLGRPSRMDGFFEHTHTRKEDRTQWVDEHSRKTKVTYLYSMFQAEQERQAAIEAGITDPPPVSEESIWIETVGEKRRGRVYGMGEVRDSSMVRPRVDGPTMTTSADVLDLRE
;
A
#
# COMPACT_ATOMS: atom_id res chain seq x y z
N MET A 1 24.36 12.94 -7.92
CA MET A 1 25.77 13.28 -7.57
C MET A 1 26.73 12.13 -7.88
N LEU A 2 26.70 10.99 -7.17
CA LEU A 2 27.59 9.83 -7.42
C LEU A 2 27.50 9.23 -8.84
N HIS A 3 26.30 9.23 -9.44
CA HIS A 3 26.13 8.81 -10.84
C HIS A 3 26.96 9.64 -11.83
N ALA A 4 27.06 10.96 -11.59
CA ALA A 4 27.84 11.86 -12.44
C ALA A 4 29.34 11.65 -12.26
N ILE A 5 29.78 11.36 -11.04
CA ILE A 5 31.18 11.02 -10.72
C ILE A 5 31.59 9.75 -11.48
N ARG A 6 30.76 8.70 -11.44
CA ARG A 6 31.00 7.46 -12.21
C ARG A 6 31.04 7.70 -13.72
N LYS A 7 30.10 8.50 -14.26
CA LYS A 7 29.99 8.71 -15.73
C LYS A 7 31.05 9.65 -16.30
N LYS A 8 31.43 10.69 -15.55
CA LYS A 8 32.30 11.76 -16.04
C LYS A 8 33.75 11.61 -15.58
N GLY A 9 34.04 10.67 -14.68
CA GLY A 9 35.39 10.46 -14.11
C GLY A 9 35.91 11.61 -13.27
N ALA A 10 35.13 12.70 -13.10
CA ALA A 10 35.53 13.87 -12.34
C ALA A 10 35.51 13.55 -10.84
N ARG A 11 36.69 13.46 -10.24
CA ARG A 11 36.85 13.28 -8.79
C ARG A 11 36.48 14.58 -8.05
N PRO A 12 35.51 14.55 -7.13
CA PRO A 12 35.26 15.67 -6.23
C PRO A 12 36.38 15.80 -5.18
N TYR A 13 36.68 17.02 -4.76
CA TYR A 13 37.72 17.28 -3.74
C TYR A 13 37.43 16.59 -2.39
N TRP A 14 36.15 16.38 -2.06
CA TRP A 14 35.69 15.78 -0.81
C TRP A 14 35.71 14.24 -0.80
N ILE A 15 36.03 13.57 -1.92
CA ILE A 15 36.24 12.12 -1.95
C ILE A 15 37.74 11.83 -1.98
N PRO A 16 38.30 11.17 -0.94
CA PRO A 16 39.67 10.69 -0.95
C PRO A 16 39.93 9.75 -2.16
N PRO A 17 41.09 9.84 -2.82
CA PRO A 17 41.42 9.01 -3.98
C PRO A 17 41.25 7.50 -3.73
N GLU A 18 41.55 7.03 -2.53
CA GLU A 18 41.50 5.63 -2.12
C GLU A 18 40.04 5.13 -2.11
N VAL A 19 39.15 5.95 -1.55
CA VAL A 19 37.70 5.69 -1.49
C VAL A 19 37.10 5.73 -2.88
N LEU A 20 37.51 6.68 -3.73
CA LEU A 20 37.06 6.72 -5.12
C LEU A 20 37.50 5.46 -5.88
N GLY A 21 38.75 5.04 -5.69
CA GLY A 21 39.28 3.82 -6.31
C GLY A 21 38.49 2.57 -5.89
N GLU A 22 38.13 2.46 -4.62
CA GLU A 22 37.29 1.36 -4.14
C GLU A 22 35.86 1.40 -4.73
N LEU A 23 35.25 2.59 -4.80
CA LEU A 23 33.94 2.76 -5.43
C LEU A 23 33.96 2.36 -6.90
N MET A 24 35.00 2.77 -7.65
CA MET A 24 35.17 2.38 -9.06
C MET A 24 35.31 0.86 -9.20
N ARG A 25 36.18 0.23 -8.39
CA ARG A 25 36.34 -1.24 -8.38
C ARG A 25 35.01 -1.96 -8.13
N ARG A 26 34.22 -1.51 -7.15
CA ARG A 26 32.90 -2.12 -6.87
C ARG A 26 31.91 -1.92 -8.03
N TRP A 27 31.90 -0.74 -8.65
CA TRP A 27 31.01 -0.44 -9.77
C TRP A 27 31.37 -1.15 -11.08
N ASP A 28 32.63 -1.54 -11.25
CA ASP A 28 33.08 -2.28 -12.44
C ASP A 28 32.83 -3.79 -12.38
N THR A 29 32.38 -4.30 -11.23
CA THR A 29 31.99 -5.71 -11.12
C THR A 29 30.75 -6.03 -11.97
N ASP A 30 30.74 -7.22 -12.57
CA ASP A 30 29.59 -7.70 -13.34
C ASP A 30 28.33 -7.83 -12.49
N ALA A 31 28.47 -8.20 -11.21
CA ALA A 31 27.37 -8.23 -10.27
C ALA A 31 26.69 -6.85 -10.13
N TYR A 32 27.47 -5.78 -10.05
CA TYR A 32 26.94 -4.42 -9.99
C TYR A 32 26.31 -3.99 -11.32
N ARG A 33 26.92 -4.33 -12.46
CA ARG A 33 26.35 -4.04 -13.79
C ARG A 33 25.02 -4.75 -13.99
N GLN A 34 24.91 -6.01 -13.61
CA GLN A 34 23.65 -6.77 -13.63
C GLN A 34 22.60 -6.15 -12.70
N LEU A 35 22.98 -5.78 -11.47
CA LEU A 35 22.08 -5.09 -10.54
C LEU A 35 21.60 -3.75 -11.12
N GLN A 36 22.49 -2.97 -11.73
CA GLN A 36 22.14 -1.71 -12.37
C GLN A 36 21.20 -1.91 -13.55
N ALA A 37 21.42 -2.93 -14.39
CA ALA A 37 20.55 -3.27 -15.50
C ALA A 37 19.15 -3.66 -14.99
N ARG A 38 19.06 -4.53 -13.98
CA ARG A 38 17.80 -4.91 -13.33
C ARG A 38 17.07 -3.70 -12.75
N ASN A 39 17.77 -2.82 -12.01
CA ASN A 39 17.20 -1.61 -11.44
C ASN A 39 16.76 -0.61 -12.53
N THR A 40 17.48 -0.52 -13.64
CA THR A 40 17.10 0.35 -14.77
C THR A 40 15.87 -0.18 -15.48
N ALA A 41 15.79 -1.49 -15.71
CA ALA A 41 14.62 -2.17 -16.25
C ALA A 41 13.41 -2.00 -15.33
N ALA A 42 13.58 -2.19 -14.02
CA ALA A 42 12.53 -1.97 -13.03
C ALA A 42 12.03 -0.52 -13.00
N LYS A 43 12.91 0.47 -13.18
CA LYS A 43 12.52 1.90 -13.29
C LYS A 43 11.76 2.23 -14.57
N LYS A 44 12.12 1.58 -15.68
CA LYS A 44 11.41 1.73 -16.97
C LYS A 44 10.14 0.90 -17.03
N SER A 45 9.96 -0.04 -16.11
CA SER A 45 8.72 -0.81 -15.98
C SER A 45 7.58 0.14 -15.66
N THR A 46 6.64 0.26 -16.59
CA THR A 46 5.31 0.82 -16.33
C THR A 46 4.47 -0.09 -15.43
N ARG A 47 4.93 -1.33 -15.19
CA ARG A 47 4.44 -2.21 -14.13
C ARG A 47 5.20 -1.90 -12.84
N GLY A 48 4.73 -0.90 -12.09
CA GLY A 48 5.15 -0.64 -10.72
C GLY A 48 4.09 -1.13 -9.75
N THR A 49 4.48 -1.63 -8.58
CA THR A 49 3.55 -2.14 -7.55
C THR A 49 2.65 -1.07 -6.93
N SER A 50 2.83 0.22 -7.28
CA SER A 50 2.03 1.33 -6.75
C SER A 50 2.26 2.61 -7.56
N LEU A 51 1.94 2.61 -8.86
CA LEU A 51 1.75 3.87 -9.57
C LEU A 51 0.43 4.46 -9.09
N HIS A 52 0.49 5.49 -8.25
CA HIS A 52 -0.70 6.15 -7.74
C HIS A 52 -0.43 7.66 -7.62
N THR A 53 -1.48 8.46 -7.71
CA THR A 53 -1.40 9.91 -7.72
C THR A 53 -1.62 10.53 -6.35
N ALA A 54 -1.80 9.75 -5.27
CA ALA A 54 -1.99 10.32 -3.93
C ALA A 54 -0.77 11.11 -3.41
N GLY A 55 0.40 10.94 -4.02
CA GLY A 55 1.66 11.56 -3.59
C GLY A 55 2.41 10.67 -2.60
N GLY A 56 3.34 11.24 -1.84
CA GLY A 56 4.15 10.51 -0.84
C GLY A 56 3.39 10.20 0.46
N THR A 57 2.13 9.78 0.38
CA THR A 57 1.26 9.54 1.55
C THR A 57 0.85 8.09 1.64
N THR A 58 0.51 7.64 2.84
CA THR A 58 0.05 6.26 3.04
C THR A 58 -1.38 6.06 2.55
N PHE A 59 -1.76 4.81 2.24
CA PHE A 59 -3.11 4.45 1.84
C PHE A 59 -4.20 4.90 2.84
N PRO A 60 -4.08 4.62 4.15
CA PRO A 60 -5.06 5.06 5.14
C PRO A 60 -5.21 6.58 5.20
N GLU A 61 -4.10 7.32 5.12
CA GLU A 61 -4.10 8.77 5.15
C GLU A 61 -4.74 9.37 3.88
N ALA A 62 -4.42 8.83 2.71
CA ALA A 62 -5.05 9.22 1.45
C ALA A 62 -6.57 8.97 1.48
N ARG A 63 -7.01 7.85 2.05
CA ARG A 63 -8.44 7.52 2.19
C ARG A 63 -9.13 8.43 3.20
N LEU A 64 -8.49 8.73 4.33
CA LEU A 64 -9.00 9.68 5.33
C LEU A 64 -9.24 11.06 4.69
N ARG A 65 -8.27 11.56 3.92
CA ARG A 65 -8.39 12.84 3.20
C ARG A 65 -9.54 12.81 2.19
N LEU A 66 -9.66 11.72 1.43
CA LEU A 66 -10.77 11.56 0.49
C LEU A 66 -12.11 11.55 1.21
N ASN A 67 -12.25 10.77 2.29
CA ASN A 67 -13.48 10.69 3.08
C ASN A 67 -13.89 12.06 3.62
N HIS A 68 -12.92 12.83 4.14
CA HIS A 68 -13.16 14.19 4.61
C HIS A 68 -13.65 15.10 3.47
N SER A 69 -13.06 15.00 2.27
CA SER A 69 -13.51 15.80 1.12
C SER A 69 -14.90 15.39 0.60
N LEU A 70 -15.30 14.14 0.78
CA LEU A 70 -16.60 13.62 0.36
C LEU A 70 -17.70 13.79 1.42
N GLY A 71 -17.34 14.14 2.66
CA GLY A 71 -18.25 14.13 3.81
C GLY A 71 -18.79 12.74 4.17
N ARG A 72 -18.22 11.67 3.61
CA ARG A 72 -18.65 10.28 3.83
C ARG A 72 -17.51 9.30 3.58
N PRO A 73 -17.59 8.07 4.12
CA PRO A 73 -16.66 7.01 3.76
C PRO A 73 -16.71 6.68 2.26
N SER A 74 -15.55 6.65 1.61
CA SER A 74 -15.42 6.22 0.22
C SER A 74 -15.50 4.68 0.12
N ARG A 75 -16.19 4.19 -0.91
CA ARG A 75 -16.11 2.78 -1.32
C ARG A 75 -14.71 2.43 -1.82
N MET A 76 -14.39 1.13 -1.84
CA MET A 76 -13.07 0.65 -2.27
C MET A 76 -12.75 1.07 -3.71
N ASP A 77 -13.71 0.90 -4.60
CA ASP A 77 -13.57 1.18 -6.02
C ASP A 77 -13.42 2.68 -6.31
N GLY A 78 -14.17 3.54 -5.60
CA GLY A 78 -14.10 4.99 -5.74
C GLY A 78 -12.79 5.55 -5.21
N PHE A 79 -12.29 5.01 -4.10
CA PHE A 79 -10.96 5.36 -3.59
C PHE A 79 -9.84 4.91 -4.53
N PHE A 80 -9.94 3.69 -5.07
CA PHE A 80 -8.97 3.18 -6.03
C PHE A 80 -8.91 4.04 -7.29
N GLU A 81 -10.07 4.39 -7.85
CA GLU A 81 -10.18 5.30 -8.99
C GLU A 81 -9.61 6.69 -8.69
N HIS A 82 -9.89 7.24 -7.52
CA HIS A 82 -9.30 8.52 -7.10
C HIS A 82 -7.77 8.45 -7.08
N THR A 83 -7.18 7.35 -6.60
CA THR A 83 -5.73 7.23 -6.44
C THR A 83 -5.00 6.74 -7.69
N HIS A 84 -5.69 6.13 -8.66
CA HIS A 84 -5.09 5.56 -9.86
C HIS A 84 -5.55 6.26 -11.16
N THR A 85 -6.09 7.47 -11.03
CA THR A 85 -6.31 8.41 -12.15
C THR A 85 -5.46 9.67 -11.98
N ARG A 86 -5.19 10.36 -13.10
CA ARG A 86 -4.43 11.61 -13.12
C ARG A 86 -5.17 12.70 -12.35
N LYS A 87 -4.43 13.52 -11.60
CA LYS A 87 -5.04 14.56 -10.74
C LYS A 87 -5.81 15.62 -11.52
N GLU A 88 -5.35 15.90 -12.73
CA GLU A 88 -5.84 16.98 -13.61
C GLU A 88 -7.29 16.77 -14.02
N ASP A 89 -7.61 15.58 -14.54
CA ASP A 89 -8.93 15.27 -15.12
C ASP A 89 -9.69 14.17 -14.36
N ARG A 90 -9.00 13.35 -13.56
CA ARG A 90 -9.55 12.13 -12.90
C ARG A 90 -10.20 11.15 -13.86
N THR A 91 -9.96 11.27 -15.16
CA THR A 91 -10.52 10.40 -16.21
C THR A 91 -9.45 9.51 -16.82
N GLN A 92 -8.19 9.96 -16.83
CA GLN A 92 -7.10 9.17 -17.38
C GLN A 92 -6.44 8.28 -16.32
N TRP A 93 -6.44 6.97 -16.55
CA TRP A 93 -5.75 5.99 -15.70
C TRP A 93 -4.22 6.17 -15.74
N VAL A 94 -3.57 5.92 -14.61
CA VAL A 94 -2.10 5.96 -14.50
C VAL A 94 -1.42 4.84 -15.29
N ASP A 95 -2.10 3.70 -15.42
CA ASP A 95 -1.68 2.57 -16.24
C ASP A 95 -2.88 1.69 -16.63
N GLU A 96 -2.64 0.79 -17.59
CA GLU A 96 -3.64 -0.16 -18.07
C GLU A 96 -4.00 -1.21 -17.00
N HIS A 97 -3.09 -1.51 -16.07
CA HIS A 97 -3.32 -2.47 -15.01
C HIS A 97 -4.41 -1.98 -14.04
N SER A 98 -4.39 -0.70 -13.67
CA SER A 98 -5.37 -0.08 -12.80
C SER A 98 -6.75 -0.06 -13.45
N ARG A 99 -6.83 0.30 -14.73
CA ARG A 99 -8.07 0.26 -15.51
C ARG A 99 -8.67 -1.15 -15.51
N LYS A 100 -7.88 -2.18 -15.84
CA LYS A 100 -8.33 -3.58 -15.84
C LYS A 100 -8.77 -4.03 -14.46
N THR A 101 -8.02 -3.67 -13.41
CA THR A 101 -8.36 -4.03 -12.01
C THR A 101 -9.74 -3.50 -11.62
N LYS A 102 -10.03 -2.22 -11.90
CA LYS A 102 -11.35 -1.62 -11.62
C LYS A 102 -12.46 -2.36 -12.38
N VAL A 103 -12.26 -2.65 -13.66
CA VAL A 103 -13.25 -3.35 -14.50
C VAL A 103 -13.52 -4.77 -13.98
N THR A 104 -12.47 -5.54 -13.69
CA THR A 104 -12.62 -6.90 -13.14
C THR A 104 -13.32 -6.88 -11.79
N TYR A 105 -12.95 -5.95 -10.89
CA TYR A 105 -13.61 -5.80 -9.59
C TYR A 105 -15.11 -5.54 -9.73
N LEU A 106 -15.50 -4.59 -10.60
CA LEU A 106 -16.91 -4.27 -10.83
C LEU A 106 -17.68 -5.46 -11.40
N TYR A 107 -17.06 -6.23 -12.29
CA TYR A 107 -17.67 -7.45 -12.83
C TYR A 107 -17.87 -8.50 -11.72
N SER A 108 -16.87 -8.76 -10.88
CA SER A 108 -16.98 -9.70 -9.76
C SER A 108 -18.01 -9.25 -8.72
N MET A 109 -18.08 -7.95 -8.40
CA MET A 109 -19.13 -7.39 -7.55
C MET A 109 -20.53 -7.64 -8.14
N PHE A 110 -20.70 -7.40 -9.44
CA PHE A 110 -21.98 -7.65 -10.12
C PHE A 110 -22.37 -9.13 -10.07
N GLN A 111 -21.43 -10.05 -10.33
CA GLN A 111 -21.69 -11.49 -10.22
C GLN A 111 -22.10 -11.90 -8.80
N ALA A 112 -21.38 -11.43 -7.78
CA ALA A 112 -21.68 -11.75 -6.39
C ALA A 112 -23.07 -11.25 -5.94
N GLU A 113 -23.47 -10.06 -6.39
CA GLU A 113 -24.82 -9.54 -6.14
C GLU A 113 -25.91 -10.36 -6.87
N GLN A 114 -25.64 -10.79 -8.11
CA GLN A 114 -26.56 -11.66 -8.85
C GLN A 114 -26.71 -13.03 -8.19
N GLU A 115 -25.63 -13.64 -7.72
CA GLU A 115 -25.66 -14.90 -6.98
C GLU A 115 -26.42 -14.77 -5.66
N ARG A 116 -26.20 -13.66 -4.94
CA ARG A 116 -26.96 -13.35 -3.72
C ARG A 116 -28.45 -13.20 -4.03
N GLN A 117 -28.80 -12.50 -5.09
CA GLN A 117 -30.19 -12.31 -5.51
C GLN A 117 -30.85 -13.65 -5.90
N ALA A 118 -30.14 -14.49 -6.64
CA ALA A 118 -30.61 -15.84 -6.99
C ALA A 118 -30.82 -16.72 -5.74
N ALA A 119 -29.98 -16.59 -4.72
CA ALA A 119 -30.15 -17.30 -3.44
C ALA A 119 -31.45 -16.86 -2.72
N ILE A 120 -31.75 -15.56 -2.70
CA ILE A 120 -33.01 -15.03 -2.15
C ILE A 120 -34.20 -15.63 -2.92
N GLU A 121 -34.14 -15.63 -4.25
CA GLU A 121 -35.19 -16.18 -5.11
C GLU A 121 -35.38 -17.70 -4.94
N ALA A 122 -34.31 -18.43 -4.62
CA ALA A 122 -34.34 -19.85 -4.27
C ALA A 122 -34.89 -20.11 -2.85
N GLY A 123 -35.30 -19.08 -2.11
CA GLY A 123 -35.88 -19.19 -0.78
C GLY A 123 -34.86 -19.23 0.36
N ILE A 124 -33.58 -18.94 0.10
CA ILE A 124 -32.57 -18.79 1.16
C ILE A 124 -32.88 -17.52 1.95
N THR A 125 -33.17 -17.70 3.23
CA THR A 125 -33.42 -16.60 4.16
C THR A 125 -32.09 -16.06 4.67
N ASP A 126 -31.87 -14.75 4.47
CA ASP A 126 -30.64 -14.03 4.86
C ASP A 126 -29.33 -14.57 4.25
N PRO A 127 -29.17 -14.54 2.91
CA PRO A 127 -27.91 -14.92 2.29
C PRO A 127 -26.79 -13.94 2.67
N PRO A 128 -25.55 -14.44 2.84
CA PRO A 128 -24.41 -13.63 3.27
C PRO A 128 -24.25 -12.33 2.47
N PRO A 129 -23.88 -11.22 3.11
CA PRO A 129 -23.65 -9.97 2.40
C PRO A 129 -22.42 -10.07 1.49
N VAL A 130 -22.49 -9.38 0.35
CA VAL A 130 -21.37 -9.28 -0.59
C VAL A 130 -20.23 -8.47 0.06
N SER A 131 -19.07 -9.11 0.25
CA SER A 131 -17.89 -8.50 0.86
C SER A 131 -17.04 -7.77 -0.19
N GLU A 132 -17.06 -6.44 -0.17
CA GLU A 132 -16.18 -5.62 -1.04
C GLU A 132 -14.70 -5.96 -0.84
N GLU A 133 -14.27 -6.23 0.39
CA GLU A 133 -12.87 -6.54 0.72
C GLU A 133 -12.45 -7.89 0.14
N SER A 134 -13.27 -8.93 0.30
CA SER A 134 -12.96 -10.26 -0.21
C SER A 134 -12.86 -10.27 -1.73
N ILE A 135 -13.82 -9.63 -2.41
CA ILE A 135 -13.83 -9.52 -3.87
C ILE A 135 -12.63 -8.71 -4.37
N TRP A 136 -12.25 -7.65 -3.65
CA TRP A 136 -11.06 -6.88 -4.00
C TRP A 136 -9.79 -7.72 -3.91
N ILE A 137 -9.60 -8.46 -2.80
CA ILE A 137 -8.43 -9.33 -2.59
C ILE A 137 -8.35 -10.41 -3.68
N GLU A 138 -9.48 -11.03 -4.01
CA GLU A 138 -9.56 -12.02 -5.09
C GLU A 138 -9.19 -11.41 -6.44
N THR A 139 -9.69 -10.20 -6.73
CA THR A 139 -9.43 -9.50 -8.00
C THR A 139 -7.95 -9.16 -8.19
N VAL A 140 -7.30 -8.63 -7.16
CA VAL A 140 -5.90 -8.15 -7.27
C VAL A 140 -4.86 -9.22 -6.95
N GLY A 141 -5.30 -10.34 -6.39
CA GLY A 141 -4.47 -11.44 -5.93
C GLY A 141 -3.91 -11.25 -4.52
N GLU A 142 -3.32 -12.34 -4.02
CA GLU A 142 -2.87 -12.45 -2.62
C GLU A 142 -1.90 -11.35 -2.16
N LYS A 143 -1.91 -11.16 -0.84
CA LYS A 143 -1.04 -10.26 -0.07
C LYS A 143 0.43 -10.50 -0.41
N ARG A 144 1.10 -9.50 -1.01
CA ARG A 144 2.55 -9.53 -1.25
C ARG A 144 3.25 -8.69 -0.20
N ARG A 145 4.16 -9.29 0.57
CA ARG A 145 4.90 -8.61 1.66
C ARG A 145 3.98 -7.87 2.64
N GLY A 146 2.86 -8.49 3.01
CA GLY A 146 1.90 -7.90 3.94
C GLY A 146 0.94 -6.87 3.32
N ARG A 147 0.98 -6.63 2.01
CA ARG A 147 0.21 -5.58 1.35
C ARG A 147 -0.64 -6.11 0.20
N VAL A 148 -1.85 -5.56 0.08
CA VAL A 148 -2.78 -5.81 -1.02
C VAL A 148 -2.78 -4.58 -1.93
N TYR A 149 -2.73 -4.82 -3.24
CA TYR A 149 -2.72 -3.74 -4.24
C TYR A 149 -3.98 -2.88 -4.12
N GLY A 150 -3.82 -1.55 -4.14
CA GLY A 150 -4.93 -0.62 -3.98
C GLY A 150 -5.52 -0.48 -2.56
N MET A 151 -5.11 -1.34 -1.60
CA MET A 151 -5.66 -1.36 -0.23
C MET A 151 -4.62 -1.02 0.85
N GLY A 152 -3.32 -1.22 0.57
CA GLY A 152 -2.25 -0.99 1.53
C GLY A 152 -2.03 -2.18 2.46
N GLU A 153 -1.71 -1.93 3.73
CA GLU A 153 -1.61 -3.00 4.73
C GLU A 153 -3.00 -3.47 5.14
N VAL A 154 -3.31 -4.71 4.80
CA VAL A 154 -4.50 -5.39 5.30
C VAL A 154 -4.09 -6.05 6.60
N ARG A 155 -4.57 -5.50 7.72
CA ARG A 155 -4.44 -6.17 9.02
C ARG A 155 -5.27 -7.44 8.93
N ASP A 156 -4.67 -8.59 9.21
CA ASP A 156 -5.46 -9.82 9.31
C ASP A 156 -6.45 -9.60 10.45
N SER A 157 -7.75 -9.66 10.13
CA SER A 157 -8.84 -9.43 11.09
C SER A 157 -8.77 -10.38 12.31
N SER A 158 -7.93 -11.43 12.25
CA SER A 158 -7.63 -12.35 13.35
C SER A 158 -6.65 -11.83 14.42
N MET A 159 -6.03 -10.66 14.23
CA MET A 159 -5.04 -10.11 15.17
C MET A 159 -5.58 -9.01 16.11
N VAL A 160 -6.90 -8.91 16.30
CA VAL A 160 -7.43 -8.19 17.48
C VAL A 160 -7.32 -9.12 18.68
N ARG A 161 -6.13 -9.22 19.26
CA ARG A 161 -6.04 -9.67 20.65
C ARG A 161 -6.59 -8.53 21.51
N PRO A 162 -7.63 -8.76 22.35
CA PRO A 162 -7.99 -7.76 23.34
C PRO A 162 -6.75 -7.52 24.20
N ARG A 163 -6.40 -6.25 24.34
CA ARG A 163 -5.38 -5.81 25.30
C ARG A 163 -5.97 -6.13 26.67
N VAL A 164 -5.59 -7.28 27.22
CA VAL A 164 -5.89 -7.61 28.62
C VAL A 164 -4.95 -6.72 29.43
N ASP A 165 -5.45 -5.56 29.84
CA ASP A 165 -4.80 -4.76 30.86
C ASP A 165 -4.93 -5.55 32.18
N GLY A 166 -3.90 -6.35 32.47
CA GLY A 166 -3.75 -7.01 33.76
C GLY A 166 -3.55 -5.96 34.86
N PRO A 167 -4.09 -6.18 36.07
CA PRO A 167 -4.06 -5.17 37.12
C PRO A 167 -2.62 -4.96 37.60
N THR A 168 -2.09 -3.76 37.37
CA THR A 168 -0.86 -3.31 38.02
C THR A 168 -1.22 -2.95 39.46
N MET A 169 -0.92 -3.87 40.39
CA MET A 169 -0.91 -3.60 41.83
C MET A 169 0.06 -2.45 42.11
N THR A 170 -0.47 -1.27 42.44
CA THR A 170 0.33 -0.16 42.95
C THR A 170 0.11 -0.09 44.45
N THR A 171 1.11 -0.55 45.20
CA THR A 171 1.24 -0.41 46.64
C THR A 171 1.22 1.08 47.02
N SER A 172 0.13 1.52 47.65
CA SER A 172 0.04 2.84 48.27
C SER A 172 0.65 2.77 49.67
N ALA A 173 1.73 3.49 49.91
CA ALA A 173 2.25 3.77 51.25
C ALA A 173 1.65 5.10 51.70
N ASP A 174 0.57 5.05 52.46
CA ASP A 174 0.01 6.22 53.13
C ASP A 174 0.87 6.57 54.35
N VAL A 175 1.37 7.81 54.33
CA VAL A 175 2.04 8.48 55.44
C VAL A 175 0.98 8.82 56.48
N LEU A 176 1.18 8.32 57.69
CA LEU A 176 0.39 8.61 58.88
C LEU A 176 0.48 10.10 59.24
N ASP A 177 -0.67 10.77 59.31
CA ASP A 177 -0.86 12.04 60.01
C ASP A 177 -1.66 11.73 61.29
N LEU A 178 -0.96 11.66 62.43
CA LEU A 178 -1.57 11.48 63.74
C LEU A 178 -1.83 12.87 64.35
N ARG A 179 -3.11 13.23 64.44
CA ARG A 179 -3.63 14.12 65.48
C ARG A 179 -4.06 13.26 66.67
N GLU A 180 -3.30 13.33 67.75
CA GLU A 180 -3.69 13.71 69.13
C GLU A 180 -2.50 13.47 70.07
#